data_AF-A0A354V2R7-F1
#
_entry.id   AF-A0A354V2R7-F1
#
_cell.length_a   1.000
_cell.length_b   1.000
_cell.length_c   1.000
_cell.angle_alpha   90.00
_cell.angle_beta   90.00
_cell.angle_gamma   90.00
#
_symmetry.space_group_name_H-M   'P 1'
#
loop_
_entity.id
_entity.type
_entity.pdbx_description
1 polymer ?
#
loop_
_entity_poly.entity_id
_entity_poly.type
_entity_poly.pdbx_seq_one_letter_code
_entity_poly.pdbx_strand_id
1 'polypeptide(L)' 'METRAPFVVVGAFVLATIVAVFGFVYWLHNTGGLGPRKIYHVQFDGSVPGLLIGAGVLFNGIRVGEVTDLALA' A
#
# COMPACT_ATOMS: atom_id res chain seq x y z
N MET A 1 46.99 4.13 -28.12
CA MET A 1 45.80 4.81 -27.56
C MET A 1 44.86 3.72 -27.07
N GLU A 2 44.94 3.39 -25.78
CA GLU A 2 44.24 2.24 -25.18
C GLU A 2 42.91 2.73 -24.60
N THR A 3 41.84 2.63 -25.38
CA THR A 3 40.48 2.93 -24.94
C THR A 3 40.00 1.85 -23.96
N ARG A 4 40.42 1.99 -22.70
CA ARG A 4 39.87 1.24 -21.55
C ARG A 4 38.46 1.77 -21.29
N ALA A 5 37.50 1.22 -22.01
CA ALA A 5 36.17 1.77 -22.01
C ALA A 5 35.45 1.46 -20.68
N PRO A 6 34.96 2.46 -19.93
CA PRO A 6 34.29 2.28 -18.65
C PRO A 6 32.84 1.77 -18.78
N PHE A 7 32.51 1.07 -19.88
CA PHE A 7 31.16 0.55 -20.11
C PHE A 7 30.72 -0.45 -19.03
N VAL A 8 31.66 -1.23 -18.49
CA VAL A 8 31.40 -2.15 -17.38
C VAL A 8 31.02 -1.39 -16.10
N VAL A 9 31.68 -0.27 -15.82
CA VAL A 9 31.40 0.57 -14.64
C VAL A 9 30.02 1.22 -14.76
N VAL A 10 29.71 1.75 -15.95
CA VAL A 10 28.39 2.34 -16.22
C VAL A 10 27.29 1.28 -16.15
N GLY A 11 27.51 0.10 -16.75
CA GLY A 11 26.55 -1.01 -16.69
C GLY A 11 26.31 -1.50 -15.26
N ALA A 12 27.36 -1.63 -14.46
CA ALA A 12 27.26 -2.00 -13.05
C ALA A 12 26.49 -0.94 -12.24
N PHE A 13 26.74 0.34 -12.49
CA PHE A 13 26.01 1.44 -11.83
C PHE A 13 24.52 1.44 -12.16
N VAL A 14 24.16 1.23 -13.43
CA VAL A 14 22.76 1.14 -13.85
C VAL A 14 22.08 -0.06 -13.19
N LEU A 15 22.71 -1.23 -13.20
CA LEU A 15 22.18 -2.43 -12.53
C LEU A 15 21.99 -2.22 -11.01
N ALA A 16 22.97 -1.63 -10.33
CA ALA A 16 22.88 -1.31 -8.91
C ALA A 16 21.73 -0.34 -8.62
N THR A 17 21.55 0.67 -9.47
CA THR A 17 20.46 1.64 -9.35
C THR A 17 19.10 0.96 -9.50
N ILE A 18 18.95 0.06 -10.47
CA ILE A 18 17.71 -0.71 -10.67
C ILE A 18 17.39 -1.53 -9.42
N VAL A 19 18.37 -2.27 -8.89
CA VAL A 19 18.20 -3.07 -7.66
C VAL A 19 17.83 -2.19 -6.47
N ALA A 20 18.48 -1.03 -6.31
CA ALA A 20 18.18 -0.08 -5.25
C ALA A 20 16.75 0.46 -5.35
N VAL A 21 16.27 0.80 -6.54
CA VAL A 21 14.89 1.26 -6.77
C VAL A 21 13.89 0.16 -6.42
N PHE A 22 14.10 -1.07 -6.91
CA PHE A 22 13.22 -2.19 -6.57
C PHE A 22 13.22 -2.51 -5.07
N GLY A 23 14.40 -2.51 -4.45
CA GLY A 23 14.53 -2.69 -3.01
C GLY A 23 13.82 -1.59 -2.21
N PHE A 24 13.92 -0.34 -2.65
CA PHE A 24 13.25 0.79 -2.02
C PHE A 24 11.72 0.70 -2.14
N VAL A 25 11.20 0.35 -3.32
CA VAL A 25 9.75 0.17 -3.53
C VAL A 25 9.21 -0.99 -2.70
N TYR A 26 9.92 -2.13 -2.68
CA TYR A 26 9.55 -3.28 -1.85
C TYR A 26 9.55 -2.92 -0.36
N TRP A 27 10.59 -2.20 0.09
CA TRP A 27 10.68 -1.73 1.46
C TRP A 27 9.53 -0.78 1.80
N LEU A 28 9.22 0.19 0.93
CA LEU A 28 8.14 1.15 1.14
C LEU A 28 6.76 0.48 1.18
N HIS A 29 6.52 -0.55 0.37
CA HIS A 29 5.29 -1.34 0.43
C HIS A 29 5.15 -2.07 1.77
N ASN A 30 6.27 -2.55 2.34
CA ASN A 30 6.29 -3.23 3.63
C ASN A 30 6.23 -2.27 4.84
N THR A 31 6.83 -1.07 4.74
CA THR A 31 6.85 -0.08 5.83
C THR A 31 5.69 0.92 5.78
N GLY A 32 5.03 1.08 4.64
CA GLY A 32 3.90 1.99 4.43
C GLY A 32 2.51 1.43 4.78
N GLY A 33 2.43 0.17 5.20
CA GLY A 33 1.17 -0.44 5.64
C GLY A 33 0.76 0.12 7.00
N LEU A 34 -0.34 0.88 7.04
CA LEU A 34 -1.04 1.38 8.24
C LEU A 34 -1.43 0.24 9.20
N GLY A 35 -0.47 -0.31 9.94
CA GLY A 35 -0.67 -1.44 10.84
C GLY A 35 -1.32 -2.67 10.16
N PRO A 36 -1.50 -3.77 10.91
CA PRO A 36 -2.34 -4.87 10.45
C PRO A 36 -3.80 -4.40 10.35
N ARG A 37 -4.26 -4.02 9.14
CA ARG A 37 -5.69 -3.82 8.84
C ARG A 37 -6.37 -5.18 8.79
N LYS A 38 -7.29 -5.43 9.73
CA LYS A 38 -8.20 -6.58 9.67
C LYS A 38 -9.53 -6.15 9.06
N ILE A 39 -9.99 -6.92 8.09
CA ILE A 39 -11.32 -6.75 7.50
C ILE A 39 -12.32 -7.44 8.42
N TYR A 40 -13.36 -6.71 8.82
CA TYR A 40 -14.46 -7.23 9.62
C TYR A 40 -15.76 -7.12 8.83
N HIS A 41 -16.59 -8.16 8.91
CA HIS A 41 -17.94 -8.14 8.39
C HIS A 41 -18.90 -7.88 9.55
N VAL A 42 -19.79 -6.90 9.39
CA VAL A 42 -20.79 -6.54 10.41
C VAL A 42 -22.15 -6.61 9.74
N GLN A 43 -23.02 -7.46 10.28
CA GLN A 43 -24.38 -7.61 9.80
C GLN A 43 -25.32 -6.73 10.61
N PHE A 44 -26.22 -6.03 9.91
CA PHE A 44 -27.25 -5.21 10.52
C PHE A 44 -28.62 -5.83 10.22
N ASP A 45 -29.47 -5.98 11.24
CA ASP A 45 -30.82 -6.54 11.09
C ASP A 45 -31.83 -5.58 10.42
N GLY A 46 -31.43 -4.33 10.18
CA GLY A 46 -32.28 -3.30 9.56
C GLY A 46 -31.51 -2.39 8.62
N SER A 47 -32.24 -1.58 7.85
CA SER A 47 -31.65 -0.63 6.91
C SER A 47 -30.77 0.39 7.64
N VAL A 48 -29.54 0.59 7.16
CA VAL A 48 -28.62 1.64 7.62
C VAL A 48 -28.63 2.78 6.61
N PRO A 49 -29.54 3.76 6.72
CA PRO A 49 -29.63 4.86 5.76
C PRO A 49 -28.36 5.71 5.79
N GLY A 50 -27.83 6.02 4.61
CA GLY A 50 -26.68 6.92 4.45
C GLY A 50 -25.31 6.29 4.71
N LEU A 51 -25.23 4.96 4.86
CA LEU A 51 -23.93 4.27 4.85
C LEU A 51 -23.47 4.08 3.40
N LEU A 52 -22.25 4.54 3.11
CA LEU A 52 -21.64 4.43 1.77
C LEU A 52 -20.27 3.75 1.86
N ILE A 53 -19.84 3.16 0.76
CA ILE A 53 -18.45 2.72 0.59
C ILE A 53 -17.53 3.94 0.73
N GLY A 54 -16.44 3.79 1.48
CA GLY A 54 -15.53 4.88 1.86
C GLY A 54 -15.99 5.71 3.07
N ALA A 55 -17.16 5.41 3.66
CA ALA A 55 -17.56 6.01 4.93
C ALA A 55 -16.53 5.67 6.02
N GLY A 56 -16.22 6.65 6.88
CA GLY A 56 -15.25 6.44 7.95
C GLY A 56 -15.77 5.50 9.02
N VAL A 57 -14.94 4.56 9.43
CA VAL A 57 -15.15 3.78 10.65
C VAL A 57 -14.43 4.51 11.78
N LEU A 58 -15.18 4.94 12.78
CA LEU A 58 -14.67 5.68 13.93
C LEU A 58 -14.63 4.77 15.16
N PHE A 59 -13.56 4.89 15.94
CA PHE A 59 -13.46 4.32 17.27
C PHE A 59 -13.22 5.47 18.27
N ASN A 60 -14.15 5.68 19.19
CA ASN A 60 -14.09 6.80 20.14
C ASN A 60 -13.85 8.18 19.46
N GLY A 61 -14.44 8.40 18.28
CA GLY A 61 -14.26 9.64 17.51
C GLY A 61 -13.00 9.70 16.64
N ILE A 62 -12.11 8.71 16.71
CA ILE A 62 -10.90 8.63 15.87
C ILE A 62 -11.19 7.76 14.65
N ARG A 63 -10.88 8.24 13.45
CA ARG A 63 -10.99 7.44 12.22
C ARG A 63 -9.96 6.30 12.25
N VAL A 64 -10.44 5.07 12.32
CA VAL A 64 -9.61 3.84 12.34
C VAL A 64 -9.67 3.06 11.02
N GLY A 65 -10.66 3.34 10.18
CA GLY A 65 -10.81 2.65 8.91
C GLY A 65 -11.87 3.26 8.01
N GLU A 66 -12.27 2.50 7.01
CA GLU A 66 -13.32 2.86 6.07
C GLU A 66 -14.15 1.63 5.71
N VAL A 67 -15.39 1.85 5.31
CA VAL A 67 -16.27 0.80 4.78
C VAL A 67 -15.76 0.42 3.39
N THR A 68 -15.37 -0.85 3.23
CA THR A 68 -14.82 -1.37 1.97
C THR A 68 -15.88 -1.95 1.05
N ASP A 69 -16.96 -2.49 1.60
CA ASP A 69 -18.00 -3.16 0.83
C ASP A 69 -19.36 -3.08 1.54
N LEU A 70 -20.44 -3.08 0.75
CA LEU A 70 -21.83 -3.10 1.21
C LEU A 70 -22.61 -4.07 0.32
N ALA A 71 -23.01 -5.20 0.90
CA ALA A 71 -23.82 -6.20 0.25
C ALA A 71 -25.09 -6.47 1.07
N LEU A 72 -26.19 -6.75 0.38
CA LEU A 72 -27.38 -7.32 1.01
C LEU A 72 -27.17 -8.81 1.16
N ALA A 73 -27.37 -9.33 2.38
CA ALA A 73 -27.38 -10.77 2.64
C ALA A 73 -28.65 -11.43 2.11
#